data_AF-A0A522X8H0-F1
#
_entry.id   AF-A0A522X8H0-F1
#
_cell.length_a   1.000
_cell.length_b   1.000
_cell.length_c   1.000
_cell.angle_alpha   90.00
_cell.angle_beta   90.00
_cell.angle_gamma   90.00
#
_symmetry.space_group_name_H-M   'P 1'
#
loop_
_entity.id
_entity.type
_entity.pdbx_description
1 polymer ?
#
loop_
_entity_poly.entity_id
_entity_poly.type
_entity_poly.pdbx_seq_one_letter_code
_entity_poly.pdbx_strand_id
1 'polypeptide(L)'
;MNKWSFWKKDWFVGLLVALVFLVGANSDLIQSLERKAYDLGVLASSRAPSDKIAVIAIDDQSIANLGRWPWPRAIHAKMVDILAGGHAKVIGHTAFFF
;
A
#
# COMPACT_ATOMS: atom_id res chain seq x y z
N MET A 1 -31.65 -40.60 18.07
CA MET A 1 -30.33 -40.07 17.63
C MET A 1 -29.81 -39.12 18.70
N ASN A 2 -28.69 -39.46 19.36
CA ASN A 2 -28.17 -38.71 20.50
C ASN A 2 -27.64 -37.33 20.08
N LYS A 3 -28.34 -36.26 20.51
CA LYS A 3 -27.93 -34.85 20.31
C LYS A 3 -26.49 -34.59 20.76
N TRP A 4 -25.97 -35.37 21.70
CA TRP A 4 -24.59 -35.28 22.19
C TRP A 4 -23.51 -35.70 21.18
N SER A 5 -23.81 -36.55 20.20
CA SER A 5 -22.81 -36.92 19.18
C SER A 5 -22.59 -35.81 18.14
N PHE A 6 -23.51 -34.86 18.02
CA PHE A 6 -23.41 -33.71 17.11
C PHE A 6 -22.30 -32.75 17.52
N TRP A 7 -22.11 -32.58 18.83
CA TRP A 7 -21.11 -31.69 19.46
C TRP A 7 -19.72 -32.31 19.57
N LYS A 8 -19.58 -33.62 19.32
CA LYS A 8 -18.28 -34.32 19.32
C LYS A 8 -17.53 -34.24 17.98
N LYS A 9 -18.08 -33.53 16.98
CA LYS A 9 -17.44 -33.36 15.67
C LYS A 9 -16.83 -31.96 15.57
N ASP A 10 -15.60 -31.89 15.08
CA ASP A 10 -14.76 -30.67 15.06
C ASP A 10 -15.36 -29.49 14.27
N TRP A 11 -16.34 -29.75 13.40
CA TRP A 11 -17.03 -28.71 12.61
C TRP A 11 -17.72 -27.65 13.50
N PHE A 12 -18.21 -28.05 14.68
CA PHE A 12 -18.88 -27.11 15.60
C PHE A 12 -17.90 -26.06 16.13
N VAL A 13 -16.66 -26.48 16.44
CA VAL A 13 -15.59 -25.57 16.89
C VAL A 13 -15.23 -24.62 15.77
N GLY A 14 -15.06 -25.12 14.54
CA GLY A 14 -14.80 -24.29 13.37
C GLY A 14 -15.90 -23.24 13.12
N LEU A 15 -17.16 -23.65 13.25
CA LEU A 15 -18.31 -22.74 13.11
C LEU A 15 -18.34 -21.68 14.21
N LEU A 16 -18.05 -22.05 15.45
CA LEU A 16 -17.99 -21.11 16.58
C LEU A 16 -16.88 -20.08 16.36
N VAL A 17 -15.68 -20.51 15.99
CA VAL A 17 -14.55 -19.61 15.67
C VAL A 17 -14.94 -18.67 14.54
N ALA A 18 -15.49 -19.18 13.44
CA ALA A 18 -15.93 -18.36 12.31
C ALA A 18 -16.96 -17.30 12.72
N LEU A 19 -17.92 -17.66 13.59
CA LEU A 19 -18.95 -16.74 14.06
C LEU A 19 -18.38 -15.65 14.97
N VAL A 20 -17.43 -16.00 15.85
CA VAL A 20 -16.71 -15.03 16.70
C VAL A 20 -15.93 -14.05 15.85
N PHE A 21 -15.21 -14.52 14.83
CA PHE A 21 -14.50 -13.64 13.90
C PHE A 21 -15.46 -12.77 13.07
N LEU A 22 -16.58 -13.31 12.61
CA LEU A 22 -17.57 -12.55 11.84
C LEU A 22 -18.18 -11.40 12.66
N VAL A 23 -18.55 -11.67 13.91
CA VAL A 23 -19.08 -10.64 14.82
C VAL A 23 -18.00 -9.65 15.25
N GLY A 24 -16.78 -10.13 15.49
CA GLY A 24 -15.66 -9.31 15.97
C GLY A 24 -14.90 -8.56 14.88
N ALA A 25 -15.09 -8.88 13.60
CA ALA A 25 -14.28 -8.37 12.48
C ALA A 25 -14.25 -6.84 12.41
N ASN A 26 -15.38 -6.19 12.70
CA ASN A 26 -15.48 -4.73 12.66
C ASN A 26 -15.17 -4.07 14.01
N SER A 27 -14.71 -4.82 15.01
CA SER A 27 -14.32 -4.24 16.30
C SER A 27 -12.95 -3.57 16.22
N ASP A 28 -12.79 -2.51 17.01
CA ASP A 28 -11.51 -1.79 17.10
C ASP A 28 -10.35 -2.69 17.56
N LEU A 29 -10.64 -3.70 18.38
CA LEU A 29 -9.65 -4.65 18.88
C LEU A 29 -9.07 -5.49 17.74
N ILE A 30 -9.91 -6.07 16.88
CA ILE A 30 -9.45 -6.89 15.76
C ILE A 30 -8.69 -6.04 14.74
N GLN A 31 -9.18 -4.84 14.41
CA GLN A 31 -8.47 -3.92 13.51
C GLN A 31 -7.12 -3.46 14.07
N SER A 32 -7.00 -3.29 15.39
CA SER A 32 -5.74 -2.91 16.03
C SER A 32 -4.71 -4.05 15.98
N LEU A 33 -5.16 -5.29 16.22
CA LEU A 33 -4.31 -6.48 16.10
C LEU A 33 -3.87 -6.70 14.65
N GLU A 34 -4.77 -6.54 13.68
CA GLU A 34 -4.47 -6.62 12.26
C GLU A 34 -3.42 -5.59 11.85
N ARG A 35 -3.62 -4.31 12.19
CA ARG A 35 -2.64 -3.24 11.90
C ARG A 35 -1.26 -3.55 12.47
N LYS A 36 -1.18 -4.02 13.72
CA LYS A 36 0.10 -4.43 14.33
C LYS A 36 0.73 -5.62 13.61
N ALA A 37 -0.06 -6.63 13.26
CA ALA A 37 0.43 -7.79 12.53
C ALA A 37 0.95 -7.39 11.14
N TYR A 38 0.25 -6.49 10.46
CA TYR A 38 0.67 -5.90 9.19
C TYR A 38 1.99 -5.14 9.33
N ASP A 39 2.10 -4.23 10.31
CA ASP A 39 3.33 -3.46 10.56
C ASP A 39 4.52 -4.38 10.83
N LEU A 40 4.34 -5.44 11.64
CA LEU A 40 5.38 -6.45 11.87
C LEU A 40 5.76 -7.18 10.58
N GLY A 41 4.79 -7.53 9.74
CA GLY A 41 5.02 -8.15 8.44
C GLY A 41 5.80 -7.24 7.49
N VAL A 42 5.45 -5.95 7.44
CA VAL A 42 6.16 -4.94 6.63
C VAL A 42 7.60 -4.78 7.13
N LEU A 43 7.81 -4.65 8.44
CA LEU A 43 9.14 -4.53 9.03
C LEU A 43 10.00 -5.76 8.76
N ALA A 44 9.44 -6.96 8.95
CA ALA A 44 10.13 -8.23 8.70
C ALA A 44 10.47 -8.46 7.22
N SER A 45 9.73 -7.85 6.30
CA SER A 45 9.96 -7.94 4.85
C SER A 45 10.71 -6.75 4.27
N SER A 46 10.99 -5.72 5.08
CA SER A 46 11.69 -4.53 4.63
C SER A 46 13.10 -4.88 4.15
N ARG A 47 13.48 -4.28 3.01
CA ARG A 47 14.81 -4.41 2.42
C ARG A 47 15.41 -3.02 2.26
N ALA A 48 16.73 -2.93 2.34
CA ALA A 48 17.42 -1.69 2.01
C ALA A 48 17.04 -1.28 0.57
N PRO A 49 16.50 -0.07 0.36
CA PRO A 49 16.21 0.41 -0.99
C PRO A 49 17.50 0.53 -1.79
N SER A 50 17.42 0.32 -3.10
CA SER A 50 18.59 0.49 -3.96
C SER A 50 18.99 1.97 -4.01
N ASP A 51 20.30 2.21 -3.91
CA ASP A 51 20.99 3.47 -4.16
C ASP A 51 20.80 4.02 -5.59
N LYS A 52 20.24 3.22 -6.51
CA LYS A 52 19.97 3.59 -7.91
C LYS A 52 18.55 4.12 -8.14
N ILE A 53 17.77 4.33 -7.07
CA ILE A 53 16.41 4.87 -7.14
C ILE A 53 16.46 6.33 -6.69
N ALA A 54 16.02 7.23 -7.56
CA ALA A 54 15.83 8.64 -7.24
C ALA A 54 14.33 8.97 -7.20
N VAL A 55 13.91 9.71 -6.17
CA VAL A 55 12.55 10.24 -6.05
C VAL A 55 12.60 11.73 -6.37
N ILE A 56 11.85 12.15 -7.39
CA ILE A 56 11.76 13.54 -7.81
C ILE A 56 10.43 14.07 -7.29
N ALA A 57 10.50 14.91 -6.25
CA ALA A 57 9.34 15.53 -5.66
C ALA A 57 8.95 16.79 -6.45
N ILE A 58 7.65 17.09 -6.48
CA ILE A 58 7.13 18.39 -6.86
C ILE A 58 6.85 19.13 -5.56
N ASP A 59 7.73 20.05 -5.21
CA ASP A 59 7.68 20.83 -3.98
C ASP A 59 7.20 22.28 -4.22
N ASP A 60 7.01 23.03 -3.14
CA ASP A 60 6.55 24.41 -3.21
C ASP A 60 7.50 25.31 -4.01
N GLN A 61 8.81 25.05 -3.94
CA GLN A 61 9.81 25.77 -4.72
C GLN A 61 9.63 25.51 -6.22
N SER A 62 9.37 24.27 -6.62
CA SER A 62 9.10 23.90 -8.01
C SER A 62 7.82 24.56 -8.51
N ILE A 63 6.75 24.59 -7.70
CA ILE A 63 5.49 25.26 -8.03
C ILE A 63 5.70 26.78 -8.15
N ALA A 64 6.48 27.38 -7.25
CA ALA A 64 6.80 28.80 -7.32
C ALA A 64 7.57 29.15 -8.61
N ASN A 65 8.48 28.27 -9.06
CA ASN A 65 9.33 28.51 -10.22
C ASN A 65 8.66 28.19 -11.56
N LEU A 66 7.86 27.11 -11.63
CA LEU A 66 7.28 26.59 -12.87
C LEU A 66 5.80 26.95 -13.02
N GLY A 67 5.21 27.53 -11.97
CA GLY A 67 3.81 27.91 -11.91
C GLY A 67 2.91 26.81 -11.34
N ARG A 68 1.60 27.09 -11.40
CA ARG A 68 0.57 26.27 -10.78
C ARG A 68 0.50 24.87 -11.40
N TRP A 69 0.52 23.86 -10.55
CA TRP A 69 0.24 22.47 -10.91
C TRP A 69 -1.26 22.25 -11.20
N PRO A 70 -1.66 21.34 -12.12
CA PRO A 70 -0.82 20.50 -12.98
C PRO A 70 -0.19 21.26 -14.14
N TRP A 71 1.08 20.96 -14.42
CA TRP A 71 1.81 21.62 -15.49
C TRP A 71 1.40 21.11 -16.88
N PRO A 72 1.65 21.89 -17.95
CA PRO A 72 1.49 21.42 -19.31
C PRO A 72 2.39 20.22 -19.61
N ARG A 73 1.92 19.28 -20.46
CA ARG A 73 2.67 18.08 -20.88
C ARG A 73 4.06 18.39 -21.44
N ALA A 74 4.29 19.58 -21.99
CA ALA A 74 5.60 20.03 -22.45
C ALA A 74 6.65 20.10 -21.33
N ILE A 75 6.26 20.52 -20.11
CA ILE A 75 7.16 20.56 -18.96
C ILE A 75 7.52 19.13 -18.53
N HIS A 76 6.54 18.22 -18.54
CA HIS A 76 6.76 16.81 -18.24
C HIS A 76 7.67 16.12 -19.27
N ALA A 77 7.47 16.38 -20.56
CA ALA A 77 8.32 15.86 -21.62
C ALA A 77 9.78 16.32 -21.44
N LYS A 78 9.99 17.61 -21.17
CA LYS A 78 11.33 18.16 -20.88
C LYS A 78 11.99 17.48 -19.68
N MET A 79 11.23 17.21 -18.61
CA MET A 79 11.74 16.46 -17.46
C MET A 79 12.17 15.04 -17.85
N VAL A 80 11.35 14.33 -18.63
CA VAL A 80 11.67 12.98 -19.13
C VAL A 80 12.95 13.01 -19.98
N ASP A 81 13.11 13.99 -20.86
CA ASP A 81 14.31 14.13 -21.70
C ASP A 81 15.58 14.32 -20.85
N ILE A 82 15.51 15.16 -19.80
CA ILE A 82 16.63 15.37 -18.86
C ILE A 82 17.00 14.07 -18.15
N LEU A 83 16.00 13.31 -17.66
CA LEU A 83 16.22 12.06 -16.94
C LEU A 83 16.75 10.95 -17.86
N ALA A 84 16.26 10.90 -19.09
CA ALA A 84 16.78 10.00 -20.11
C ALA A 84 18.24 10.34 -20.47
N GLY A 85 18.57 11.64 -20.56
CA GLY A 85 19.95 12.12 -20.73
C GLY A 85 20.86 11.74 -19.57
N GLY A 86 20.32 11.62 -18.36
CA GLY A 86 21.00 11.07 -17.18
C GLY A 86 21.08 9.55 -17.13
N HIS A 87 20.70 8.84 -18.21
CA HIS A 87 20.70 7.39 -18.33
C HIS A 87 19.80 6.65 -17.33
N ALA A 88 18.68 7.26 -16.91
CA ALA A 88 17.66 6.56 -16.14
C ALA A 88 17.13 5.35 -16.93
N LYS A 89 17.23 4.14 -16.34
CA LYS A 89 16.77 2.90 -17.00
C LYS A 89 15.24 2.82 -17.11
N VAL A 90 14.54 3.37 -16.13
CA VAL A 90 13.07 3.41 -16.04
C VAL A 90 12.66 4.73 -15.41
N ILE A 91 11.62 5.37 -15.96
CA ILE A 91 11.03 6.59 -15.41
C ILE A 91 9.56 6.28 -15.08
N GLY A 92 9.23 6.27 -13.79
CA GLY A 92 7.85 6.15 -13.31
C GLY A 92 7.24 7.52 -13.11
N HIS A 93 6.04 7.75 -13.65
CA HIS A 93 5.34 9.02 -13.54
C HIS A 93 3.92 8.81 -13.02
N THR A 94 3.53 9.56 -11.99
CA THR A 94 2.25 9.40 -11.30
C THR A 94 1.22 10.49 -11.65
N ALA A 95 1.61 11.54 -12.39
CA ALA A 95 0.64 12.55 -12.78
C ALA A 95 -0.30 12.01 -13.88
N PHE A 96 -1.58 12.31 -13.71
CA PHE A 96 -2.65 12.00 -14.65
C PHE A 96 -2.82 13.17 -15.63
N PHE A 97 -2.97 12.85 -16.91
CA PHE A 97 -3.26 13.84 -17.93
C PHE A 97 -4.62 13.53 -18.57
N PHE A 98 -5.63 14.35 -18.27
CA PHE A 98 -6.93 14.32 -18.94
C PHE A 98 -6.97 15.28 -20.14
#